data_AF-A0A7H5F431-F1
#
_entry.id   AF-A0A7H5F431-F1
#
_cell.length_a   1.000
_cell.length_b   1.000
_cell.length_c   1.000
_cell.angle_alpha   90.00
_cell.angle_beta   90.00
_cell.angle_gamma   90.00
#
_symmetry.space_group_name_H-M   'P 1'
#
loop_
_entity.id
_entity.type
_entity.pdbx_description
1 polymer ?
#
loop_
_entity_poly.entity_id
_entity_poly.type
_entity_poly.pdbx_seq_one_letter_code
_entity_poly.pdbx_strand_id
1 'polypeptide(L)' 'MDKAALKSAIIEAYEAVEELEEKTKEELYQMAQDADIEGRSEMNKAELVEALEATED' A
#
# COMPACT_ATOMS: atom_id res chain seq x y z
N MET A 1 14.78 -4.00 -24.13
CA MET A 1 14.01 -4.32 -22.92
C MET A 1 13.97 -5.82 -22.79
N ASP A 2 14.61 -6.28 -21.74
CA ASP A 2 14.93 -7.67 -21.52
C ASP A 2 13.70 -8.27 -20.83
N LYS A 3 13.32 -9.50 -21.17
CA LYS A 3 12.15 -10.15 -20.55
C LYS A 3 12.25 -10.23 -19.02
N ALA A 4 13.48 -10.20 -18.49
CA ALA A 4 13.78 -10.12 -17.07
C ALA A 4 13.46 -8.73 -16.49
N ALA A 5 13.84 -7.65 -17.16
CA ALA A 5 13.53 -6.29 -16.74
C ALA A 5 12.02 -6.01 -16.77
N LEU A 6 11.31 -6.55 -17.77
CA LEU A 6 9.84 -6.45 -17.85
C LEU A 6 9.15 -7.23 -16.73
N LYS A 7 9.66 -8.43 -16.38
CA LYS A 7 9.14 -9.21 -15.25
C LYS A 7 9.40 -8.53 -13.91
N SER A 8 10.59 -7.98 -13.68
CA SER A 8 10.88 -7.22 -12.45
C SER A 8 10.00 -5.99 -12.32
N ALA A 9 9.84 -5.20 -13.39
CA ALA A 9 9.00 -3.99 -13.34
C ALA A 9 7.51 -4.31 -13.09
N ILE A 10 7.01 -5.45 -13.58
CA ILE A 10 5.64 -5.90 -13.33
C ILE A 10 5.49 -6.43 -11.89
N ILE A 11 6.48 -7.14 -11.36
CA ILE A 11 6.47 -7.65 -9.97
C ILE A 11 6.56 -6.50 -8.97
N GLU A 12 7.46 -5.54 -9.20
CA GLU A 12 7.64 -4.36 -8.34
C GLU A 12 6.38 -3.48 -8.27
N ALA A 13 5.61 -3.41 -9.37
CA ALA A 13 4.32 -2.73 -9.40
C ALA A 13 3.14 -3.55 -8.83
N TYR A 14 3.24 -4.88 -8.78
CA TYR A 14 2.17 -5.75 -8.27
C TYR A 14 2.34 -6.12 -6.79
N GLU A 15 3.56 -6.22 -6.27
CA GLU A 15 3.84 -6.58 -4.86
C GLU A 15 3.33 -5.52 -3.87
N ALA A 16 3.29 -4.24 -4.28
CA ALA A 16 2.82 -3.16 -3.41
C ALA A 16 1.37 -3.35 -2.91
N VAL A 17 0.50 -3.92 -3.76
CA VAL A 17 -0.93 -4.09 -3.45
C VAL A 17 -1.18 -5.31 -2.55
N GLU A 18 -0.58 -6.46 -2.87
CA GLU A 18 -0.65 -7.64 -1.99
C GLU A 18 0.03 -7.37 -0.63
N GLU A 19 1.10 -6.56 -0.59
CA GLU A 19 1.78 -6.22 0.66
C GLU A 19 0.90 -5.47 1.66
N LEU A 20 0.00 -4.59 1.21
CA LEU A 20 -0.84 -3.82 2.14
C LEU A 20 -1.86 -4.71 2.85
N GLU A 21 -2.47 -5.66 2.14
CA GLU A 21 -3.41 -6.61 2.75
C GLU A 21 -2.73 -7.54 3.76
N GLU A 22 -1.45 -7.86 3.56
CA GLU A 22 -0.65 -8.69 4.46
C GLU A 22 -0.17 -7.94 5.72
N LYS A 23 0.01 -6.61 5.63
CA LYS A 23 0.45 -5.78 6.77
C LYS A 23 -0.56 -5.78 7.91
N THR A 24 -0.09 -5.60 9.13
CA THR A 24 -0.93 -5.43 10.31
C THR A 24 -1.63 -4.07 10.29
N LYS A 25 -2.72 -3.91 11.06
CA LYS A 25 -3.38 -2.61 11.22
C LYS A 25 -2.40 -1.53 11.69
N GLU A 26 -1.48 -1.87 12.58
CA GLU A 26 -0.49 -0.93 13.13
C GLU A 26 0.48 -0.44 12.05
N GLU A 27 0.99 -1.36 11.23
CA GLU A 27 1.87 -1.02 10.09
C GLU A 27 1.15 -0.13 9.08
N LEU A 28 -0.10 -0.47 8.73
CA LEU A 28 -0.94 0.35 7.85
C LEU A 28 -1.24 1.72 8.45
N TYR A 29 -1.47 1.79 9.76
CA TYR A 29 -1.69 3.06 10.45
C TYR A 29 -0.45 3.96 10.40
N GLN A 30 0.75 3.39 10.53
CA GLN A 30 1.99 4.15 10.43
C GLN A 30 2.28 4.59 9.00
N MET A 31 2.03 3.75 8.01
CA MET A 31 2.10 4.18 6.61
C MET A 31 1.11 5.31 6.32
N ALA A 32 -0.13 5.22 6.82
CA ALA A 32 -1.13 6.27 6.69
C ALA A 32 -0.73 7.56 7.45
N GLN A 33 0.05 7.45 8.53
CA GLN A 33 0.62 8.59 9.24
C GLN A 33 1.73 9.24 8.42
N ASP A 34 2.64 8.46 7.85
CA ASP A 34 3.74 8.94 7.01
C ASP A 34 3.23 9.61 5.72
N ALA A 35 2.09 9.14 5.21
CA ALA A 35 1.38 9.71 4.06
C ALA A 35 0.41 10.86 4.43
N ASP A 36 0.38 11.30 5.70
CA ASP A 36 -0.49 12.38 6.20
C ASP A 36 -2.00 12.18 5.90
N ILE A 37 -2.47 10.92 5.88
CA ILE A 37 -3.89 10.58 5.66
C ILE A 37 -4.73 11.05 6.85
N GLU A 38 -5.68 11.94 6.58
CA GLU A 38 -6.66 12.42 7.57
C GLU A 38 -7.67 11.33 7.95
N GLY A 39 -8.15 11.35 9.19
CA GLY A 39 -9.13 10.35 9.66
C GLY A 39 -8.56 8.96 9.93
N ARG A 40 -7.27 8.69 9.64
CA ARG A 40 -6.60 7.39 9.87
C ARG A 40 -6.77 6.78 11.27
N SER A 41 -6.93 7.62 12.29
CA SER A 41 -7.15 7.17 13.68
C SER A 41 -8.50 6.50 13.91
N GLU A 42 -9.49 6.81 13.07
CA GLU A 42 -10.83 6.23 13.10
C GLU A 42 -10.95 5.01 12.18
N MET A 43 -10.03 4.87 11.22
CA MET A 43 -10.06 3.81 10.21
C MET A 43 -9.78 2.42 10.80
N ASN A 44 -10.49 1.44 10.28
CA ASN A 44 -10.21 0.02 10.46
C ASN A 44 -9.12 -0.45 9.47
N LYS A 45 -8.70 -1.72 9.56
CA LYS A 45 -7.62 -2.25 8.71
C LYS A 45 -7.93 -2.10 7.21
N ALA A 46 -9.14 -2.45 6.80
CA ALA A 46 -9.54 -2.41 5.40
C ALA A 46 -9.62 -0.97 4.87
N GLU A 47 -10.15 -0.05 5.68
CA GLU A 47 -10.21 1.38 5.33
C GLU A 47 -8.81 2.00 5.21
N LEU A 48 -7.83 1.56 6.03
CA LEU A 48 -6.44 2.00 5.90
C LEU A 48 -5.80 1.51 4.60
N VAL A 49 -6.07 0.27 4.17
CA VAL A 49 -5.59 -0.26 2.88
C VAL A 49 -6.16 0.59 1.74
N GLU A 50 -7.49 0.76 1.71
CA GLU A 50 -8.16 1.52 0.64
C GLU A 50 -7.67 2.98 0.58
N ALA A 51 -7.47 3.62 1.74
CA ALA A 51 -6.95 4.98 1.80
C ALA A 51 -5.51 5.08 1.29
N LEU A 52 -4.65 4.09 1.59
CA LEU A 52 -3.28 4.03 1.10
C LEU A 52 -3.22 3.77 -0.40
N GLU A 53 -4.05 2.87 -0.91
CA GLU A 53 -4.17 2.62 -2.36
C GLU A 53 -4.59 3.89 -3.11
N ALA A 54 -5.50 4.69 -2.55
CA ALA A 54 -5.94 5.95 -3.13
C ALA A 54 -4.86 7.06 -3.15
N THR A 55 -3.73 6.90 -2.44
CA THR A 55 -2.62 7.86 -2.46
C THR A 55 -1.59 7.64 -3.57
N GLU A 56 -1.59 6.45 -4.20
CA GLU A 56 -0.61 6.06 -5.23
C GLU A 56 -1.10 6.30 -6.68
N ASP A 57 -2.30 6.88 -6.86
CA ASP A 57 -2.90 7.27 -8.17
C ASP A 57 -2.40 8.62 -8.71
#